data_AF-T1BWW8-F1
#
_entry.id   AF-T1BWW8-F1
#
_cell.length_a   1.000
_cell.length_b   1.000
_cell.length_c   1.000
_cell.angle_alpha   90.00
_cell.angle_beta   90.00
_cell.angle_gamma   90.00
#
_symmetry.space_group_name_H-M   'P 1'
#
loop_
_entity.id
_entity.type
_entity.pdbx_description
1 polymer ?
#
loop_
_entity_poly.entity_id
_entity_poly.type
_entity_poly.pdbx_seq_one_letter_code
_entity_poly.pdbx_strand_id
1 'polypeptide(L)'
;MVFITLGLGGGTGTGSAPIVAEIAKASGGDPLTIAVATLPFTSEGAVRTENALAGLERLSSVVDTVITIPNDRLLELVPRLPVQTAFKVADSVLASAIRGITEIITRPGLVNLDFSDLRTILKGGGV
;
A
#
# COMPACT_ATOMS: atom_id res chain seq x y z
N MET A 1 -1.01 14.82 3.56
CA MET A 1 -1.19 13.36 3.41
C MET A 1 -0.12 12.86 2.47
N VAL A 2 0.47 11.70 2.75
CA VAL A 2 1.53 11.10 1.95
C VAL A 2 1.16 9.65 1.64
N PHE A 3 1.19 9.28 0.37
CA PHE A 3 1.03 7.90 -0.08
C PHE A 3 2.39 7.28 -0.40
N ILE A 4 2.61 6.07 0.08
CA ILE A 4 3.81 5.28 -0.18
C ILE A 4 3.39 4.01 -0.88
N THR A 5 3.73 3.87 -2.16
CA THR A 5 3.41 2.68 -2.95
C THR A 5 4.66 1.85 -3.20
N LEU A 6 4.56 0.52 -3.02
CA LEU A 6 5.68 -0.39 -3.18
C LEU A 6 5.25 -1.83 -3.44
N GLY A 7 6.16 -2.63 -4.00
CA GLY A 7 6.12 -4.08 -3.89
C GLY A 7 7.05 -4.56 -2.78
N LEU A 8 6.51 -5.33 -1.84
CA LEU A 8 7.28 -5.95 -0.77
C LEU A 8 7.99 -7.22 -1.27
N GLY A 9 9.11 -7.55 -0.63
CA GLY A 9 9.92 -8.74 -0.93
C GLY A 9 11.13 -8.50 -1.84
N GLY A 10 11.24 -7.29 -2.42
CA GLY A 10 12.46 -6.82 -3.08
C GLY A 10 13.46 -6.18 -2.11
N GLY A 11 14.55 -5.61 -2.64
CA GLY A 11 15.51 -4.85 -1.83
C GLY A 11 15.08 -3.40 -1.61
N THR A 12 14.94 -2.65 -2.70
CA THR A 12 14.73 -1.20 -2.64
C THR A 12 13.42 -0.82 -1.97
N GLY A 13 12.27 -1.28 -2.48
CA GLY A 13 10.97 -0.90 -1.92
C GLY A 13 10.81 -1.32 -0.45
N THR A 14 11.19 -2.54 -0.13
CA THR A 14 11.11 -3.11 1.23
C THR A 14 12.05 -2.41 2.22
N GLY A 15 13.23 -1.98 1.77
CA GLY A 15 14.20 -1.27 2.61
C GLY A 15 13.95 0.23 2.74
N SER A 16 13.54 0.90 1.66
CA SER A 16 13.43 2.36 1.64
C SER A 16 12.08 2.89 2.11
N ALA A 17 10.99 2.13 1.94
CA ALA A 17 9.65 2.63 2.28
C ALA A 17 9.48 3.01 3.75
N PRO A 18 9.99 2.24 4.75
CA PRO A 18 9.94 2.66 6.14
C PRO A 18 10.69 3.98 6.38
N ILE A 19 11.85 4.15 5.76
CA ILE A 19 12.66 5.38 5.89
C ILE A 19 11.94 6.58 5.28
N VAL A 20 11.32 6.41 4.11
CA VAL A 20 10.50 7.47 3.49
C VAL A 20 9.31 7.83 4.39
N ALA A 21 8.68 6.83 5.02
CA ALA A 21 7.59 7.06 5.97
C ALA A 21 8.04 7.85 7.21
N GLU A 22 9.20 7.52 7.78
CA GLU A 22 9.78 8.23 8.93
C GLU A 22 10.06 9.70 8.58
N ILE A 23 10.68 9.93 7.41
CA ILE A 23 10.97 11.29 6.93
C ILE A 23 9.67 12.05 6.71
N ALA A 24 8.66 11.42 6.10
CA ALA A 24 7.36 12.05 5.88
C ALA A 24 6.71 12.47 7.21
N LYS A 25 6.75 11.64 8.25
CA LYS A 25 6.26 12.00 9.59
C LYS A 25 7.10 13.09 10.26
N ALA A 26 8.42 13.09 10.06
CA ALA A 26 9.33 14.09 10.62
C ALA A 26 9.27 15.47 9.94
N SER A 27 8.72 15.54 8.71
CA SER A 27 8.68 16.76 7.88
C SER A 27 7.75 17.87 8.41
N GLY A 28 7.10 17.66 9.57
CA GLY A 28 6.18 18.61 10.21
C GLY A 28 4.74 18.49 9.71
N GLY A 29 3.79 18.97 10.52
CA GLY A 29 2.35 18.98 10.18
C GLY A 29 1.58 17.68 10.43
N ASP A 30 2.22 16.67 11.04
CA ASP A 30 1.63 15.34 11.34
C ASP A 30 0.79 14.78 10.18
N PRO A 31 1.43 14.58 9.00
CA PRO A 31 0.72 14.17 7.80
C PRO A 31 0.20 12.74 7.98
N LEU A 32 -1.05 12.51 7.57
CA LEU A 32 -1.58 11.16 7.41
C LEU A 32 -0.73 10.41 6.38
N THR A 33 -0.10 9.32 6.80
CA THR A 33 0.79 8.45 6.02
C THR A 33 0.10 7.12 5.74
N ILE A 34 -0.07 6.82 4.45
CA ILE A 34 -0.76 5.62 4.00
C ILE A 34 0.19 4.85 3.09
N ALA A 35 0.52 3.61 3.46
CA ALA A 35 1.24 2.72 2.58
C ALA A 35 0.26 1.82 1.82
N VAL A 36 0.50 1.65 0.52
CA VAL A 36 -0.20 0.67 -0.31
C VAL A 36 0.86 -0.27 -0.87
N ALA A 37 0.87 -1.51 -0.39
CA ALA A 37 1.95 -2.46 -0.65
C ALA A 37 1.42 -3.76 -1.25
N THR A 38 2.09 -4.31 -2.27
CA THR A 38 1.82 -5.68 -2.73
C THR A 38 2.68 -6.69 -1.99
N LEU A 39 2.09 -7.83 -1.61
CA LEU A 39 2.85 -8.99 -1.17
C LEU A 39 3.21 -9.84 -2.39
N PRO A 40 4.42 -10.44 -2.44
CA PRO A 40 4.90 -11.18 -3.59
C PRO A 40 4.03 -12.41 -3.87
N PHE A 41 4.07 -12.91 -5.11
CA PHE A 41 3.44 -14.20 -5.43
C PHE A 41 4.15 -15.32 -4.66
N THR A 42 3.41 -16.37 -4.28
CA THR A 42 4.02 -17.57 -3.67
C THR A 42 5.08 -18.19 -4.61
N SER A 43 4.93 -18.04 -5.92
CA SER A 43 5.88 -18.51 -6.94
C SER A 43 7.20 -17.73 -6.99
N GLU A 44 7.30 -16.56 -6.37
CA GLU A 44 8.55 -15.78 -6.28
C GLU A 44 9.53 -16.35 -5.23
N GLY A 45 9.09 -17.31 -4.41
CA GLY A 45 9.92 -18.08 -3.49
C GLY A 45 9.94 -17.58 -2.05
N ALA A 46 10.28 -18.47 -1.11
CA ALA A 46 10.16 -18.25 0.32
C ALA A 46 10.98 -17.05 0.84
N VAL A 47 12.21 -16.85 0.34
CA VAL A 47 13.08 -15.73 0.73
C VAL A 47 12.42 -14.38 0.42
N ARG A 48 11.71 -14.30 -0.72
CA ARG A 48 11.00 -13.08 -1.13
C ARG A 48 9.83 -12.79 -0.19
N THR A 49 9.09 -13.83 0.19
CA THR A 49 8.00 -13.74 1.16
C THR A 49 8.48 -13.33 2.56
N GLU A 50 9.58 -13.92 3.04
CA GLU A 50 10.16 -13.57 4.34
C GLU A 50 10.60 -12.09 4.38
N ASN A 51 11.31 -11.64 3.34
CA ASN A 51 11.67 -10.24 3.19
C ASN A 51 10.45 -9.32 3.17
N ALA A 52 9.37 -9.74 2.51
CA ALA A 52 8.14 -8.98 2.42
C ALA A 52 7.48 -8.80 3.80
N LEU A 53 7.38 -9.86 4.60
CA LEU A 53 6.81 -9.82 5.94
C LEU A 53 7.65 -8.97 6.89
N ALA A 54 8.97 -9.13 6.88
CA ALA A 54 9.88 -8.31 7.68
C ALA A 54 9.87 -6.82 7.26
N GLY A 55 9.65 -6.54 5.98
CA GLY A 55 9.44 -5.17 5.50
C GLY A 55 8.10 -4.59 5.90
N LEU A 56 7.04 -5.41 5.82
CA LEU A 56 5.69 -5.03 6.22
C LEU A 56 5.65 -4.65 7.70
N GLU A 57 6.23 -5.47 8.57
CA GLU A 57 6.28 -5.20 10.01
C GLU A 57 6.94 -3.85 10.32
N ARG A 58 8.12 -3.61 9.72
CA ARG A 58 8.81 -2.33 9.86
C ARG A 58 7.99 -1.16 9.34
N LEU A 59 7.37 -1.30 8.17
CA LEU A 59 6.56 -0.26 7.57
C LEU A 59 5.33 0.06 8.42
N SER A 60 4.61 -0.96 8.89
CA SER A 60 3.43 -0.85 9.76
C SER A 60 3.74 -0.19 11.10
N SER A 61 4.97 -0.31 11.60
CA SER A 61 5.39 0.39 12.83
C SER A 61 5.54 1.90 12.66
N VAL A 62 5.66 2.38 11.40
CA VAL A 62 5.92 3.78 11.09
C VAL A 62 4.71 4.48 10.51
N VAL A 63 3.99 3.88 9.55
CA VAL A 63 2.85 4.55 8.88
C VAL A 63 1.57 4.51 9.72
N ASP A 64 0.57 5.30 9.34
CA ASP A 64 -0.74 5.30 10.02
C ASP A 64 -1.66 4.17 9.53
N THR A 65 -1.60 3.84 8.25
CA THR A 65 -2.32 2.70 7.65
C THR A 65 -1.43 1.99 6.65
N VAL A 66 -1.46 0.65 6.65
CA VAL A 66 -0.93 -0.16 5.55
C VAL A 66 -2.07 -0.91 4.89
N ILE A 67 -2.20 -0.74 3.58
CA ILE A 67 -3.11 -1.52 2.74
C ILE A 67 -2.26 -2.56 2.00
N THR A 68 -2.41 -3.84 2.37
CA THR A 68 -1.70 -4.94 1.70
C THR A 68 -2.55 -5.59 0.62
N ILE A 69 -1.98 -5.73 -0.57
CA ILE A 69 -2.59 -6.44 -1.69
C ILE A 69 -1.80 -7.73 -1.93
N PRO A 70 -2.32 -8.91 -1.53
CA PRO A 70 -1.67 -10.18 -1.83
C PRO A 70 -1.73 -10.50 -3.32
N ASN A 71 -0.57 -10.56 -4.00
CA ASN A 71 -0.53 -10.81 -5.44
C ASN A 71 -1.18 -12.15 -5.82
N ASP A 72 -1.14 -13.17 -4.95
CA ASP A 72 -1.81 -14.45 -5.21
C ASP A 72 -3.33 -14.31 -5.38
N ARG A 73 -3.98 -13.35 -4.71
CA ARG A 73 -5.41 -13.07 -4.91
C ARG A 73 -5.72 -12.52 -6.30
N LEU A 74 -4.73 -11.92 -6.97
CA LEU A 74 -4.89 -11.48 -8.34
C LEU A 74 -4.98 -12.66 -9.31
N LEU A 75 -4.32 -13.80 -8.99
CA LEU A 75 -4.44 -15.02 -9.79
C LEU A 75 -5.85 -15.59 -9.76
N GLU A 76 -6.59 -15.42 -8.65
CA GLU A 76 -7.99 -15.82 -8.56
C GLU A 76 -8.89 -15.01 -9.51
N LEU A 77 -8.56 -13.74 -9.74
CA LEU A 77 -9.29 -12.86 -10.65
C LEU A 77 -8.96 -13.14 -12.13
N VAL A 78 -7.77 -13.67 -12.41
CA VAL A 78 -7.28 -13.94 -13.77
C VAL A 78 -6.52 -15.27 -13.86
N PRO A 79 -7.22 -16.42 -13.73
CA PRO A 79 -6.61 -17.74 -13.59
C PRO A 79 -5.85 -18.26 -14.82
N ARG A 80 -5.93 -17.58 -15.96
CA ARG A 80 -5.32 -17.99 -17.24
C ARG A 80 -4.26 -17.04 -17.78
N LEU A 81 -3.85 -16.03 -17.00
CA LEU A 81 -2.86 -15.06 -17.46
C LEU A 81 -1.42 -15.49 -17.11
N PRO A 82 -0.44 -15.24 -18.00
CA PRO A 82 0.96 -15.34 -17.64
C PRO A 82 1.30 -14.41 -16.47
N VAL A 83 2.26 -14.81 -15.63
CA VAL A 83 2.70 -14.05 -14.45
C VAL A 83 3.06 -12.59 -14.78
N GLN A 84 3.71 -12.35 -15.93
CA GLN A 84 4.02 -10.98 -16.39
C GLN A 84 2.77 -10.10 -16.59
N THR A 85 1.67 -10.69 -17.07
CA THR A 85 0.41 -9.98 -17.24
C THR A 85 -0.31 -9.83 -15.91
N ALA A 86 -0.17 -10.79 -14.99
CA ALA A 86 -0.69 -10.67 -13.63
C ALA A 86 -0.07 -9.48 -12.86
N PHE A 87 1.22 -9.19 -13.07
CA PHE A 87 1.84 -7.96 -12.53
C PHE A 87 1.18 -6.68 -13.04
N LYS A 88 0.80 -6.61 -14.33
CA LYS A 88 0.07 -5.44 -14.87
C LYS A 88 -1.31 -5.27 -14.22
N VAL A 89 -1.95 -6.38 -13.85
CA VAL A 89 -3.21 -6.36 -13.09
C VAL A 89 -2.96 -5.89 -11.66
N ALA A 90 -1.85 -6.29 -11.03
CA ALA A 90 -1.45 -5.76 -9.72
C ALA A 90 -1.27 -4.24 -9.76
N ASP A 91 -0.56 -3.73 -10.78
CA ASP A 91 -0.34 -2.30 -10.99
C ASP A 91 -1.66 -1.54 -11.18
N SER A 92 -2.61 -2.10 -11.94
CA SER A 92 -3.91 -1.46 -12.16
C SER A 92 -4.77 -1.45 -10.90
N VAL A 93 -4.71 -2.51 -10.08
CA VAL A 93 -5.38 -2.58 -8.78
C VAL A 93 -4.78 -1.56 -7.81
N LEU A 94 -3.45 -1.47 -7.74
CA LEU A 94 -2.75 -0.45 -6.94
C LEU A 94 -3.15 0.97 -7.34
N ALA A 95 -3.10 1.28 -8.63
CA ALA A 95 -3.48 2.58 -9.15
C ALA A 95 -4.95 2.91 -8.85
N SER A 96 -5.84 1.92 -8.98
CA SER A 96 -7.27 2.08 -8.69
C SER A 96 -7.53 2.32 -7.20
N ALA A 97 -6.83 1.62 -6.31
CA ALA A 97 -6.95 1.82 -4.87
C ALA A 97 -6.52 3.24 -4.46
N ILE A 98 -5.34 3.69 -4.92
CA ILE A 98 -4.83 5.03 -4.63
C ILE A 98 -5.76 6.10 -5.21
N ARG A 99 -6.21 5.92 -6.45
CA ARG A 99 -7.13 6.82 -7.12
C ARG A 99 -8.46 6.92 -6.38
N GLY A 100 -9.03 5.79 -5.94
CA GLY A 100 -10.28 5.76 -5.18
C GLY A 100 -10.20 6.58 -3.90
N ILE A 101 -9.15 6.39 -3.09
CA ILE A 101 -8.95 7.15 -1.84
C ILE A 101 -8.73 8.64 -2.14
N THR A 102 -7.92 8.95 -3.16
CA THR A 102 -7.60 10.33 -3.53
C THR A 102 -8.83 11.07 -4.08
N GLU A 103 -9.67 10.41 -4.90
CA GLU A 103 -10.87 11.02 -5.46
C GLU A 103 -11.93 11.30 -4.40
N ILE A 104 -12.08 10.45 -3.38
CA ILE A 104 -13.00 10.71 -2.25
C ILE A 104 -12.62 12.00 -1.50
N ILE A 105 -11.32 12.30 -1.41
CA ILE A 105 -10.82 13.49 -0.70
C ILE A 105 -10.85 14.74 -1.59
N THR A 106 -10.54 14.59 -2.88
CA THR A 106 -10.26 15.73 -3.77
C THR A 106 -11.44 16.14 -4.65
N ARG A 107 -12.42 15.27 -4.87
CA ARG A 107 -13.59 15.59 -5.70
C ARG A 107 -14.84 15.78 -4.83
N PRO A 108 -15.59 16.88 -5.00
CA PRO A 108 -16.88 17.05 -4.35
C PRO A 108 -17.84 15.95 -4.86
N GLY A 109 -18.25 15.05 -3.96
CA GLY A 109 -19.30 14.06 -4.20
C GLY A 109 -20.66 14.49 -3.67
N LEU A 110 -21.72 13.76 -4.01
CA LEU A 110 -23.06 13.96 -3.43
C LEU A 110 -23.08 13.73 -1.90
N VAL A 111 -22.15 12.90 -1.40
CA VAL A 111 -21.83 12.73 0.01
C VAL A 111 -20.39 13.20 0.17
N ASN A 112 -20.19 14.36 0.80
CA ASN A 112 -18.87 14.92 1.04
C ASN A 112 -18.35 14.39 2.38
N LEU A 113 -17.45 13.41 2.35
CA LEU A 113 -16.69 13.00 3.53
C LEU A 113 -15.61 14.04 3.78
N ASP A 114 -15.46 14.51 5.01
CA ASP A 114 -14.42 15.46 5.34
C ASP A 114 -13.07 14.76 5.58
N PHE A 115 -11.97 15.50 5.44
CA PHE A 115 -10.63 14.97 5.66
C PHE A 115 -10.37 14.55 7.13
N SER A 116 -11.13 15.11 8.08
CA SER A 116 -11.01 14.82 9.51
C SER A 116 -11.55 13.44 9.87
N ASP A 117 -12.69 13.06 9.28
CA ASP A 117 -13.33 11.76 9.40
C ASP A 117 -12.43 10.67 8.81
N LEU A 118 -11.91 10.90 7.60
CA LEU A 118 -10.95 9.99 6.98
C LEU A 118 -9.66 9.86 7.78
N ARG A 119 -9.13 10.96 8.31
CA ARG A 119 -7.95 10.92 9.18
C ARG A 119 -8.21 10.12 10.44
N THR A 120 -9.40 10.21 11.03
CA THR A 120 -9.76 9.47 12.25
C THR A 120 -9.83 7.97 12.01
N ILE A 121 -10.44 7.55 10.90
CA ILE A 121 -10.53 6.13 10.50
C ILE A 121 -9.14 5.58 10.17
N LEU A 122 -8.37 6.32 9.37
CA LEU A 122 -7.08 5.83 8.85
C LEU A 122 -5.96 5.91 9.89
N LYS A 123 -5.99 6.87 10.84
CA LYS A 123 -5.01 6.88 11.95
C LYS A 123 -5.09 5.67 12.89
N GLY A 124 -6.21 4.94 12.89
CA GLY A 124 -6.42 3.74 13.72
C GLY A 124 -6.60 2.46 12.91
N GLY A 125 -6.50 2.51 11.58
CA GLY A 125 -6.78 1.40 10.69
C GLY A 125 -5.64 0.39 10.55
N GLY A 126 -4.94 0.07 11.64
CA GLY A 126 -3.84 -0.90 11.62
C GLY A 126 -4.21 -2.20 10.88
N VAL A 127 -3.19 -2.79 10.23
CA VAL A 127 -3.17 -3.91 9.25
C VAL A 127 -4.46 -4.73 9.11
#